data_AF-A0A9E5LU03-F1
#
_entry.id   AF-A0A9E5LU03-F1
#
_cell.length_a   1.000
_cell.length_b   1.000
_cell.length_c   1.000
_cell.angle_alpha   90.00
_cell.angle_beta   90.00
_cell.angle_gamma   90.00
#
_symmetry.space_group_name_H-M   'P 1'
#
loop_
_entity.id
_entity.type
_entity.pdbx_description
1 polymer ?
#
loop_
_entity_poly.entity_id
_entity_poly.type
_entity_poly.pdbx_seq_one_letter_code
_entity_poly.pdbx_strand_id
1 'polypeptide(L)'
;MTRFLPLLFLWTACTVPAAQPAPREKPPTLEQVQEQLLARAALLIDPLTGQVLYAKNVDETFPPASTVKMMTALLAYRKTGGLGVITVREEDTHVEPSHVPLRPGERVEIADLLRSIIIGSDNDSAMALARSTSGSADLFVEGMNAEARTLGMTRTRFGNPHGLPGPGQQTTARDLMILFNTFLSIPELRRIAQTPVYNLRTVIGLQRMRNHNKLLGVYPGMGPAKTGWTYEARHTFAAAATREGRELRLTLLKSSNKWKDTRLLFDYGFANLPPAPPAPAASVLAPVPQETAPTHPAITSTNDFIVQPEPIVYTVRKGDSLSGIAKRYRVGV
;
A
#
# COMPACT_ATOMS: atom_id res chain seq x y z
N MET A 1 70.44 -21.55 33.21
CA MET A 1 70.28 -20.11 32.90
C MET A 1 69.72 -19.99 31.49
N THR A 2 68.43 -19.69 31.36
CA THR A 2 67.80 -19.42 30.06
C THR A 2 66.76 -18.32 30.29
N ARG A 3 67.10 -17.11 29.88
CA ARG A 3 66.24 -15.92 29.99
C ARG A 3 65.31 -15.88 28.77
N PHE A 4 64.00 -15.86 29.00
CA PHE A 4 63.01 -15.51 27.99
C PHE A 4 62.86 -13.99 27.95
N LEU A 5 63.02 -13.39 26.75
CA LEU A 5 62.75 -11.99 26.46
C LEU A 5 61.39 -11.92 25.75
N PRO A 6 60.40 -11.14 26.22
CA PRO A 6 59.15 -11.00 25.49
C PRO A 6 59.33 -9.95 24.37
N LEU A 7 58.96 -10.33 23.15
CA LEU A 7 58.83 -9.40 22.02
C LEU A 7 57.57 -8.54 22.24
N LEU A 8 57.73 -7.22 22.38
CA LEU A 8 56.61 -6.27 22.26
C LEU A 8 56.27 -6.09 20.78
N PHE A 9 55.07 -6.51 20.37
CA PHE A 9 54.48 -6.11 19.09
C PHE A 9 53.89 -4.70 19.23
N LEU A 10 54.54 -3.71 18.61
CA LEU A 10 53.97 -2.38 18.40
C LEU A 10 52.89 -2.47 17.32
N TRP A 11 51.63 -2.39 17.73
CA TRP A 11 50.49 -2.29 16.83
C TRP A 11 50.34 -0.83 16.40
N THR A 12 50.88 -0.47 15.24
CA THR A 12 50.60 0.83 14.61
C THR A 12 49.17 0.83 14.10
N ALA A 13 48.28 1.49 14.83
CA ALA A 13 46.92 1.75 14.38
C ALA A 13 46.97 2.64 13.11
N CYS A 14 46.81 2.02 11.94
CA CYS A 14 46.51 2.75 10.71
C CYS A 14 45.09 3.31 10.84
N THR A 15 44.98 4.59 11.20
CA THR A 15 43.73 5.33 11.12
C THR A 15 43.39 5.55 9.64
N VAL A 16 42.51 4.71 9.10
CA VAL A 16 41.90 4.98 7.79
C VAL A 16 41.06 6.26 7.97
N PRO A 17 41.35 7.37 7.27
CA PRO A 17 40.54 8.57 7.38
C PRO A 17 39.12 8.22 6.93
N ALA A 18 38.15 8.46 7.81
CA ALA A 18 36.74 8.31 7.46
C ALA A 18 36.46 9.19 6.25
N ALA A 19 36.05 8.58 5.14
CA ALA A 19 35.63 9.30 3.95
C ALA A 19 34.53 10.29 4.36
N GLN A 20 34.79 11.59 4.17
CA GLN A 20 33.74 12.59 4.37
C GLN A 20 32.58 12.24 3.44
N PRO A 21 31.34 12.13 3.96
CA PRO A 21 30.19 11.92 3.09
C PRO A 21 30.13 13.07 2.10
N ALA A 22 29.95 12.74 0.82
CA ALA A 22 29.79 13.74 -0.23
C ALA A 22 28.72 14.77 0.20
N PRO A 23 28.90 16.07 -0.13
CA PRO A 23 27.89 17.08 0.17
C PRO A 23 26.55 16.60 -0.36
N ARG A 24 25.52 16.52 0.50
CA ARG A 24 24.16 16.25 0.05
C ARG A 24 23.80 17.33 -0.95
N GLU A 25 23.47 16.96 -2.18
CA GLU A 25 22.95 17.90 -3.17
C GLU A 25 21.82 18.71 -2.53
N LYS A 26 21.83 20.03 -2.76
CA LYS A 26 20.80 20.91 -2.24
C LYS A 26 19.44 20.42 -2.77
N PRO A 27 18.41 20.29 -1.92
CA PRO A 27 17.11 19.82 -2.38
C PRO A 27 16.52 20.78 -3.42
N PRO A 28 15.73 20.26 -4.37
CA PRO A 28 15.14 21.07 -5.44
C PRO A 28 14.18 22.13 -4.87
N THR A 29 14.15 23.31 -5.49
CA THR A 29 13.17 24.37 -5.20
C THR A 29 11.83 24.09 -5.88
N LEU A 30 10.76 24.77 -5.47
CA LEU A 30 9.45 24.65 -6.13
C LEU A 30 9.51 25.01 -7.62
N GLU A 31 10.25 26.06 -7.97
CA GLU A 31 10.47 26.49 -9.36
C GLU A 31 11.13 25.38 -10.19
N GLN A 32 12.21 24.78 -9.67
CA GLN A 32 12.87 23.65 -10.32
C GLN A 32 11.94 22.44 -10.49
N VAL A 33 11.09 22.17 -9.49
CA VAL A 33 10.05 21.12 -9.62
C VAL A 33 9.10 21.45 -10.78
N GLN A 34 8.58 22.68 -10.85
CA GLN A 34 7.63 23.10 -11.88
C GLN A 34 8.21 23.01 -13.30
N GLU A 35 9.48 23.42 -13.48
CA GLU A 35 10.18 23.38 -14.77
C GLU A 35 10.56 21.96 -15.21
N GLN A 36 10.98 21.11 -14.27
CA GLN A 36 11.58 19.82 -14.60
C GLN A 36 10.61 18.64 -14.54
N LEU A 37 9.43 18.81 -13.93
CA LEU A 37 8.46 17.74 -13.75
C LEU A 37 7.81 17.33 -15.08
N LEU A 38 8.01 16.07 -15.45
CA LEU A 38 7.58 15.51 -16.72
C LEU A 38 6.15 14.95 -16.69
N ALA A 39 5.64 14.60 -15.51
CA ALA A 39 4.25 14.20 -15.32
C ALA A 39 3.27 15.31 -15.69
N ARG A 40 2.15 14.92 -16.32
CA ARG A 40 1.06 15.85 -16.63
C ARG A 40 0.20 16.14 -15.40
N ALA A 41 0.01 15.14 -14.53
CA ALA A 41 -0.59 15.34 -13.22
C ALA A 41 0.23 14.65 -12.12
N ALA A 42 0.31 15.31 -10.98
CA ALA A 42 1.05 14.84 -9.82
C ALA A 42 0.42 15.35 -8.52
N LEU A 43 0.42 14.52 -7.48
CA LEU A 43 0.03 14.90 -6.13
C LEU A 43 1.00 14.29 -5.12
N LEU A 44 1.63 15.13 -4.31
CA LEU A 44 2.51 14.75 -3.22
C LEU A 44 1.89 15.23 -1.90
N ILE A 45 1.76 14.31 -0.94
CA ILE A 45 1.16 14.60 0.37
C ILE A 45 2.01 14.06 1.51
N ASP A 46 1.85 14.69 2.68
CA ASP A 46 2.10 14.06 3.97
C ASP A 46 0.80 13.34 4.42
N PRO A 47 0.76 12.00 4.45
CA PRO A 47 -0.42 11.24 4.84
C PRO A 47 -0.75 11.34 6.35
N LEU A 48 0.19 11.77 7.21
CA LEU A 48 -0.07 11.94 8.64
C LEU A 48 -0.96 13.17 8.90
N THR A 49 -0.69 14.26 8.20
CA THR A 49 -1.39 15.55 8.37
C THR A 49 -2.46 15.79 7.30
N GLY A 50 -2.40 15.07 6.18
CA GLY A 50 -3.21 15.34 5.00
C GLY A 50 -2.73 16.55 4.20
N GLN A 51 -1.59 17.16 4.57
CA GLN A 51 -1.08 18.33 3.89
C GLN A 51 -0.63 17.98 2.46
N VAL A 52 -1.05 18.81 1.51
CA VAL A 52 -0.55 18.79 0.14
C VAL A 52 0.76 19.56 0.08
N LEU A 53 1.84 18.87 -0.29
CA LEU A 53 3.17 19.46 -0.46
C LEU A 53 3.39 19.93 -1.90
N TYR A 54 2.82 19.22 -2.87
CA TYR A 54 2.85 19.59 -4.28
C TYR A 54 1.61 19.08 -5.01
N ALA A 55 1.06 19.89 -5.91
CA ALA A 55 -0.08 19.54 -6.75
C ALA A 55 0.09 20.10 -8.17
N LYS A 56 -0.19 19.25 -9.17
CA LYS A 56 -0.28 19.64 -10.59
C LYS A 56 -1.44 18.88 -11.23
N ASN A 57 -2.39 19.62 -11.80
CA ASN A 57 -3.54 19.08 -12.56
C ASN A 57 -4.24 17.90 -11.87
N VAL A 58 -4.43 17.99 -10.55
CA VAL A 58 -4.77 16.83 -9.72
C VAL A 58 -6.14 16.22 -10.01
N ASP A 59 -7.02 16.98 -10.68
CA ASP A 59 -8.37 16.59 -11.08
C ASP A 59 -8.51 16.39 -12.61
N GLU A 60 -7.42 16.53 -13.38
CA GLU A 60 -7.37 16.17 -14.81
C GLU A 60 -7.37 14.65 -14.96
N THR A 61 -8.15 14.14 -15.92
CA THR A 61 -8.39 12.71 -16.10
C THR A 61 -7.40 12.09 -17.08
N PHE A 62 -6.80 10.97 -16.69
CA PHE A 62 -5.91 10.18 -17.54
C PHE A 62 -6.21 8.68 -17.40
N PRO A 63 -5.84 7.86 -18.40
CA PRO A 63 -5.87 6.41 -18.24
C PRO A 63 -4.93 5.97 -17.10
N PRO A 64 -5.37 5.09 -16.19
CA PRO A 64 -4.61 4.66 -15.02
C PRO A 64 -3.49 3.67 -15.33
N ALA A 65 -3.56 2.92 -16.43
CA ALA A 65 -2.74 1.73 -16.66
C ALA A 65 -2.79 0.76 -15.45
N SER A 66 -1.74 -0.04 -15.22
CA SER A 66 -1.73 -1.08 -14.17
C SER A 66 -1.84 -0.59 -12.72
N THR A 67 -1.95 0.71 -12.44
CA THR A 67 -2.30 1.17 -11.08
C THR A 67 -3.71 0.76 -10.68
N VAL A 68 -4.58 0.43 -11.65
CA VAL A 68 -5.89 -0.22 -11.45
C VAL A 68 -5.80 -1.44 -10.54
N LYS A 69 -4.73 -2.22 -10.62
CA LYS A 69 -4.56 -3.45 -9.84
C LYS A 69 -4.54 -3.22 -8.33
N MET A 70 -4.34 -1.99 -7.85
CA MET A 70 -4.53 -1.66 -6.44
C MET A 70 -6.01 -1.78 -6.03
N MET A 71 -6.94 -1.36 -6.88
CA MET A 71 -8.38 -1.55 -6.65
C MET A 71 -8.74 -3.04 -6.71
N THR A 72 -8.18 -3.76 -7.68
CA THR A 72 -8.39 -5.22 -7.80
C THR A 72 -7.92 -5.96 -6.55
N ALA A 73 -6.70 -5.67 -6.08
CA ALA A 73 -6.16 -6.24 -4.85
C ALA A 73 -7.00 -5.86 -3.62
N LEU A 74 -7.41 -4.59 -3.52
CA LEU A 74 -8.23 -4.09 -2.41
C LEU A 74 -9.56 -4.85 -2.29
N LEU A 75 -10.30 -4.98 -3.40
CA LEU A 75 -11.59 -5.66 -3.40
C LEU A 75 -11.46 -7.16 -3.18
N ALA A 76 -10.51 -7.80 -3.86
CA ALA A 76 -10.27 -9.23 -3.67
C ALA A 76 -9.88 -9.54 -2.22
N TYR A 77 -8.99 -8.74 -1.63
CA TYR A 77 -8.59 -8.91 -0.23
C TYR A 77 -9.75 -8.68 0.73
N ARG A 78 -10.57 -7.65 0.54
CA ARG A 78 -11.74 -7.41 1.42
C ARG A 78 -12.76 -8.54 1.40
N LYS A 79 -12.95 -9.18 0.25
CA LYS A 79 -13.87 -10.31 0.10
C LYS A 79 -13.36 -11.62 0.71
N THR A 80 -12.04 -11.79 0.80
CA THR A 80 -11.42 -13.11 1.05
C THR A 80 -10.48 -13.13 2.25
N GLY A 81 -10.07 -11.97 2.77
CA GLY A 81 -8.97 -11.86 3.72
C GLY A 81 -7.61 -12.29 3.15
N GLY A 82 -7.49 -12.47 1.82
CA GLY A 82 -6.32 -13.09 1.20
C GLY A 82 -6.26 -14.61 1.35
N LEU A 83 -7.34 -15.25 1.80
CA LEU A 83 -7.42 -16.68 2.07
C LEU A 83 -8.20 -17.41 0.97
N GLY A 84 -7.85 -18.67 0.76
CA GLY A 84 -8.54 -19.59 -0.16
C GLY A 84 -7.81 -19.79 -1.48
N VAL A 85 -8.37 -20.66 -2.30
CA VAL A 85 -7.75 -21.17 -3.52
C VAL A 85 -8.65 -20.90 -4.73
N ILE A 86 -8.07 -20.36 -5.79
CA ILE A 86 -8.75 -20.13 -7.07
C ILE A 86 -8.33 -21.22 -8.05
N THR A 87 -9.31 -21.79 -8.75
CA THR A 87 -9.05 -22.61 -9.94
C THR A 87 -9.04 -21.69 -11.16
N VAL A 88 -7.90 -21.63 -11.85
CA VAL A 88 -7.69 -20.85 -13.07
C VAL A 88 -8.56 -21.42 -14.20
N ARG A 89 -9.21 -20.55 -14.97
CA ARG A 89 -10.02 -20.88 -16.13
C ARG A 89 -9.39 -20.32 -17.39
N GLU A 90 -9.80 -20.84 -18.56
CA GLU A 90 -9.35 -20.35 -19.86
C GLU A 90 -9.58 -18.84 -20.04
N GLU A 91 -10.71 -18.32 -19.54
CA GLU A 91 -11.04 -16.89 -19.59
C GLU A 91 -10.17 -15.99 -18.71
N ASP A 92 -9.35 -16.57 -17.82
CA ASP A 92 -8.42 -15.81 -16.99
C ASP A 92 -7.06 -15.58 -17.65
N THR A 93 -6.71 -16.41 -18.64
CA THR A 93 -5.32 -16.52 -19.13
C THR A 93 -5.08 -15.70 -20.39
N HIS A 94 -3.80 -15.58 -20.77
CA HIS A 94 -3.36 -14.95 -22.03
C HIS A 94 -3.71 -13.46 -22.14
N VAL A 95 -3.77 -12.77 -21.00
CA VAL A 95 -4.02 -11.32 -20.95
C VAL A 95 -2.68 -10.59 -21.06
N GLU A 96 -2.21 -10.38 -22.28
CA GLU A 96 -0.91 -9.74 -22.56
C GLU A 96 -0.84 -8.26 -22.16
N PRO A 97 0.35 -7.67 -21.92
CA PRO A 97 1.69 -8.26 -22.06
C PRO A 97 2.35 -8.74 -20.75
N SER A 98 1.77 -8.42 -19.59
CA SER A 98 2.41 -8.67 -18.29
C SER A 98 1.64 -9.77 -17.60
N HIS A 99 2.06 -11.02 -17.79
CA HIS A 99 1.38 -12.16 -17.21
C HIS A 99 2.35 -13.17 -16.58
N VAL A 100 1.87 -13.91 -15.59
CA VAL A 100 2.48 -15.18 -15.18
C VAL A 100 1.77 -16.28 -15.97
N PRO A 101 2.50 -17.26 -16.55
CA PRO A 101 1.91 -18.31 -17.40
C PRO A 101 1.12 -19.35 -16.58
N LEU A 102 0.01 -18.92 -15.98
CA LEU A 102 -0.95 -19.76 -15.28
C LEU A 102 -1.65 -20.68 -16.29
N ARG A 103 -1.99 -21.90 -15.87
CA ARG A 103 -2.69 -22.87 -16.73
C ARG A 103 -4.13 -23.10 -16.29
N PRO A 104 -5.08 -23.25 -17.23
CA PRO A 104 -6.43 -23.68 -16.90
C PRO A 104 -6.43 -24.97 -16.06
N GLY A 105 -7.26 -25.01 -15.02
CA GLY A 105 -7.32 -26.10 -14.04
C GLY A 105 -6.30 -26.01 -12.91
N GLU A 106 -5.31 -25.12 -13.00
CA GLU A 106 -4.35 -24.87 -11.93
C GLU A 106 -5.05 -24.26 -10.70
N ARG A 107 -4.66 -24.73 -9.52
CA ARG A 107 -5.16 -24.25 -8.23
C ARG A 107 -4.11 -23.36 -7.58
N VAL A 108 -4.41 -22.08 -7.41
CA VAL A 108 -3.47 -21.06 -6.89
C VAL A 108 -4.07 -20.38 -5.67
N GLU A 109 -3.25 -20.18 -4.63
CA GLU A 109 -3.66 -19.45 -3.44
C GLU A 109 -3.97 -17.98 -3.77
N ILE A 110 -5.03 -17.42 -3.17
CA ILE A 110 -5.39 -16.00 -3.36
C ILE A 110 -4.24 -15.08 -2.93
N ALA A 111 -3.53 -15.42 -1.85
CA ALA A 111 -2.37 -14.68 -1.39
C ALA A 111 -1.26 -14.59 -2.45
N ASP A 112 -1.11 -15.63 -3.27
CA ASP A 112 -0.12 -15.68 -4.35
C ASP A 112 -0.53 -14.82 -5.54
N LEU A 113 -1.81 -14.85 -5.91
CA LEU A 113 -2.38 -14.01 -6.95
C LEU A 113 -2.32 -12.52 -6.53
N LEU A 114 -2.59 -12.20 -5.27
CA LEU A 114 -2.42 -10.83 -4.74
C LEU A 114 -0.96 -10.35 -4.87
N ARG A 115 0.01 -11.24 -4.62
CA ARG A 115 1.44 -10.94 -4.80
C ARG A 115 1.81 -10.75 -6.25
N SER A 116 1.34 -11.61 -7.15
CA SER A 116 1.65 -11.52 -8.59
C SER A 116 1.11 -10.22 -9.21
N ILE A 117 -0.13 -9.81 -8.90
CA ILE A 117 -0.72 -8.58 -9.47
C ILE A 117 -0.04 -7.31 -8.98
N ILE A 118 0.50 -7.29 -7.75
CA ILE A 118 1.16 -6.09 -7.21
C ILE A 118 2.65 -6.06 -7.60
N ILE A 119 3.36 -7.18 -7.45
CA ILE A 119 4.82 -7.26 -7.65
C ILE A 119 5.14 -7.40 -9.15
N GLY A 120 4.57 -8.42 -9.80
CA GLY A 120 4.78 -8.73 -11.22
C GLY A 120 3.81 -7.99 -12.16
N SER A 121 2.83 -7.27 -11.61
CA SER A 121 1.79 -6.61 -12.41
C SER A 121 0.98 -7.55 -13.31
N ASP A 122 0.87 -8.81 -12.90
CA ASP A 122 0.26 -9.92 -13.62
C ASP A 122 -1.22 -9.66 -13.97
N ASN A 123 -1.56 -9.73 -15.25
CA ASN A 123 -2.91 -9.51 -15.76
C ASN A 123 -3.80 -10.75 -15.58
N ASP A 124 -3.24 -11.96 -15.73
CA ASP A 124 -4.00 -13.21 -15.66
C ASP A 124 -4.51 -13.42 -14.24
N SER A 125 -3.63 -13.22 -13.25
CA SER A 125 -4.03 -13.22 -11.84
C SER A 125 -5.10 -12.17 -11.52
N ALA A 126 -5.10 -11.02 -12.21
CA ALA A 126 -6.12 -9.98 -11.99
C ALA A 126 -7.49 -10.43 -12.52
N MET A 127 -7.53 -11.13 -13.66
CA MET A 127 -8.76 -11.73 -14.18
C MET A 127 -9.27 -12.86 -13.28
N ALA A 128 -8.38 -13.77 -12.87
CA ALA A 128 -8.71 -14.89 -11.99
C ALA A 128 -9.30 -14.41 -10.65
N LEU A 129 -8.68 -13.40 -10.02
CA LEU A 129 -9.20 -12.77 -8.81
C LEU A 129 -10.56 -12.11 -9.05
N ALA A 130 -10.71 -11.37 -10.15
CA ALA A 130 -11.95 -10.67 -10.46
C ALA A 130 -13.12 -11.63 -10.62
N ARG A 131 -12.96 -12.62 -11.52
CA ARG A 131 -13.95 -13.64 -11.80
C ARG A 131 -14.28 -14.45 -10.55
N SER A 132 -13.28 -14.98 -9.85
CA SER A 132 -13.55 -15.88 -8.72
C SER A 132 -14.22 -15.19 -7.54
N THR A 133 -14.02 -13.89 -7.34
CA THR A 133 -14.56 -13.17 -6.17
C THR A 133 -15.88 -12.45 -6.46
N SER A 134 -16.32 -12.37 -7.72
CA SER A 134 -17.57 -11.72 -8.11
C SER A 134 -18.41 -12.48 -9.13
N GLY A 135 -18.01 -13.70 -9.49
CA GLY A 135 -18.70 -14.54 -10.48
C GLY A 135 -18.26 -14.29 -11.92
N SER A 136 -18.00 -13.03 -12.29
CA SER A 136 -17.45 -12.63 -13.59
C SER A 136 -16.56 -11.40 -13.47
N ALA A 137 -15.74 -11.13 -14.49
CA ALA A 137 -14.94 -9.91 -14.55
C ALA A 137 -15.81 -8.64 -14.64
N ASP A 138 -16.94 -8.70 -15.34
CA ASP A 138 -17.86 -7.56 -15.48
C ASP A 138 -18.50 -7.18 -14.14
N LEU A 139 -19.00 -8.16 -13.38
CA LEU A 139 -19.54 -7.94 -12.05
C LEU A 139 -18.47 -7.42 -11.08
N PHE A 140 -17.21 -7.85 -11.27
CA PHE A 140 -16.10 -7.30 -10.51
C PHE A 140 -15.86 -5.82 -10.85
N VAL A 141 -15.89 -5.44 -12.14
CA VAL A 141 -15.73 -4.04 -12.59
C VAL A 141 -16.88 -3.16 -12.09
N GLU A 142 -18.11 -3.67 -12.02
CA GLU A 142 -19.22 -2.98 -11.35
C GLU A 142 -18.89 -2.73 -9.87
N GLY A 143 -18.37 -3.74 -9.17
CA GLY A 143 -17.86 -3.63 -7.80
C GLY A 143 -16.74 -2.60 -7.65
N MET A 144 -15.79 -2.55 -8.59
CA MET A 144 -14.71 -1.55 -8.61
C MET A 144 -15.25 -0.13 -8.72
N ASN A 145 -16.26 0.09 -9.57
CA ASN A 145 -16.89 1.40 -9.74
C ASN A 145 -17.83 1.77 -8.59
N ALA A 146 -18.45 0.79 -7.93
CA ALA A 146 -19.19 1.01 -6.69
C ALA A 146 -18.24 1.45 -5.57
N GLU A 147 -17.12 0.75 -5.40
CA GLU A 147 -16.10 1.08 -4.42
C GLU A 147 -15.47 2.46 -4.68
N ALA A 148 -15.17 2.79 -5.94
CA ALA A 148 -14.68 4.12 -6.32
C ALA A 148 -15.61 5.24 -5.81
N ARG A 149 -16.93 5.07 -5.97
CA ARG A 149 -17.93 6.01 -5.47
C ARG A 149 -17.93 6.07 -3.94
N THR A 150 -17.87 4.93 -3.26
CA THR A 150 -17.81 4.85 -1.79
C THR A 150 -16.57 5.55 -1.22
N LEU A 151 -15.43 5.46 -1.89
CA LEU A 151 -14.19 6.13 -1.49
C LEU A 151 -14.15 7.61 -1.87
N GLY A 152 -15.13 8.13 -2.63
CA GLY A 152 -15.14 9.51 -3.11
C GLY A 152 -14.26 9.76 -4.34
N MET A 153 -13.88 8.71 -5.08
CA MET A 153 -13.13 8.79 -6.33
C MET A 153 -14.06 9.20 -7.50
N THR A 154 -14.61 10.41 -7.41
CA THR A 154 -15.73 10.89 -8.25
C THR A 154 -15.38 11.06 -9.73
N ARG A 155 -14.10 11.04 -10.09
CA ARG A 155 -13.60 11.22 -11.47
C ARG A 155 -12.91 9.97 -11.99
N THR A 156 -13.09 8.84 -11.31
CA THR A 156 -12.54 7.53 -11.69
C THR A 156 -13.62 6.62 -12.23
N ARG A 157 -13.27 5.93 -13.33
CA ARG A 157 -14.06 4.83 -13.87
C ARG A 157 -13.11 3.70 -14.27
N PHE A 158 -13.38 2.50 -13.81
CA PHE A 158 -12.66 1.28 -14.19
C PHE A 158 -13.36 0.60 -15.35
N GLY A 159 -12.58 0.12 -16.32
CA GLY A 159 -13.09 -0.64 -17.47
C GLY A 159 -12.74 -2.12 -17.42
N ASN A 160 -11.74 -2.51 -16.63
CA ASN A 160 -11.26 -3.88 -16.45
C ASN A 160 -10.43 -3.99 -15.15
N PRO A 161 -10.10 -5.20 -14.65
CA PRO A 161 -9.36 -5.37 -13.40
C PRO A 161 -7.83 -5.23 -13.55
N HIS A 162 -7.29 -5.08 -14.76
CA HIS A 162 -5.84 -5.14 -15.02
C HIS A 162 -5.24 -3.79 -15.44
N GLY A 163 -6.04 -2.87 -15.97
CA GLY A 163 -5.61 -1.53 -16.41
C GLY A 163 -5.12 -1.45 -17.85
N LEU A 164 -5.35 -2.46 -18.70
CA LEU A 164 -5.14 -2.28 -20.15
C LEU A 164 -6.18 -1.28 -20.70
N PRO A 165 -5.97 -0.70 -21.90
CA PRO A 165 -6.97 0.18 -22.51
C PRO A 165 -8.35 -0.49 -22.52
N GLY A 166 -9.36 0.24 -22.04
CA GLY A 166 -10.73 -0.24 -21.91
C GLY A 166 -11.70 0.93 -21.97
N PRO A 167 -12.96 0.70 -22.36
CA PRO A 167 -13.92 1.77 -22.60
C PRO A 167 -14.07 2.67 -21.39
N GLY A 168 -13.91 3.99 -21.57
CA GLY A 168 -14.12 5.01 -20.53
C GLY A 168 -13.23 4.87 -19.29
N GLN A 169 -12.11 4.13 -19.36
CA GLN A 169 -11.24 3.90 -18.22
C GLN A 169 -10.37 5.13 -17.93
N GLN A 170 -10.54 5.74 -16.76
CA GLN A 170 -9.86 6.97 -16.38
C GLN A 170 -9.76 7.12 -14.86
N THR A 171 -8.81 7.93 -14.42
CA THR A 171 -8.65 8.35 -13.02
C THR A 171 -8.00 9.74 -12.97
N THR A 172 -7.85 10.30 -11.77
CA THR A 172 -7.12 11.56 -11.52
C THR A 172 -6.00 11.32 -10.52
N ALA A 173 -5.05 12.25 -10.39
CA ALA A 173 -3.98 12.08 -9.41
C ALA A 173 -4.53 12.08 -7.97
N ARG A 174 -5.60 12.85 -7.73
CA ARG A 174 -6.32 12.88 -6.46
C ARG A 174 -7.03 11.57 -6.15
N ASP A 175 -7.82 11.04 -7.08
CA ASP A 175 -8.54 9.78 -6.88
C ASP A 175 -7.57 8.61 -6.71
N LEU A 176 -6.49 8.58 -7.50
CA LEU A 176 -5.44 7.58 -7.36
C LEU A 176 -4.76 7.66 -5.97
N MET A 177 -4.63 8.86 -5.39
CA MET A 177 -4.08 9.03 -4.05
C MET A 177 -5.02 8.50 -2.98
N ILE A 178 -6.33 8.72 -3.13
CA ILE A 178 -7.36 8.12 -2.27
C ILE A 178 -7.23 6.60 -2.29
N LEU A 179 -7.22 6.00 -3.50
CA LEU A 179 -7.07 4.56 -3.65
C LEU A 179 -5.77 4.06 -3.01
N PHE A 180 -4.66 4.75 -3.24
CA PHE A 180 -3.37 4.35 -2.68
C PHE A 180 -3.35 4.42 -1.14
N ASN A 181 -3.95 5.46 -0.55
CA ASN A 181 -4.10 5.57 0.89
C ASN A 181 -4.92 4.43 1.49
N THR A 182 -6.06 4.10 0.86
CA THR A 182 -6.92 2.98 1.28
C THR A 182 -6.24 1.63 1.08
N PHE A 183 -5.52 1.43 -0.02
CA PHE A 183 -4.75 0.23 -0.27
C PHE A 183 -3.66 0.02 0.79
N LEU A 184 -2.93 1.10 1.14
CA LEU A 184 -1.86 1.05 2.15
C LEU A 184 -2.34 0.99 3.60
N SER A 185 -3.63 1.20 3.87
CA SER A 185 -4.21 1.02 5.21
C SER A 185 -4.38 -0.47 5.56
N ILE A 186 -4.26 -1.37 4.59
CA ILE A 186 -4.26 -2.82 4.81
C ILE A 186 -2.80 -3.29 4.94
N PRO A 187 -2.36 -3.73 6.14
CA PRO A 187 -0.95 -4.07 6.38
C PRO A 187 -0.36 -5.11 5.43
N GLU A 188 -1.16 -6.12 5.05
CA GLU A 188 -0.70 -7.15 4.12
C GLU A 188 -0.49 -6.59 2.70
N LEU A 189 -1.39 -5.76 2.19
CA LEU A 189 -1.24 -5.14 0.86
C LEU A 189 -0.05 -4.18 0.83
N ARG A 190 0.16 -3.42 1.91
CA ARG A 190 1.36 -2.60 2.11
C ARG A 190 2.63 -3.45 2.02
N ARG A 191 2.68 -4.57 2.75
CA ARG A 191 3.82 -5.50 2.78
C ARG A 191 4.09 -6.10 1.40
N ILE A 192 3.05 -6.49 0.66
CA ILE A 192 3.18 -6.99 -0.71
C ILE A 192 3.79 -5.91 -1.62
N ALA A 193 3.29 -4.68 -1.58
CA ALA A 193 3.75 -3.59 -2.45
C ALA A 193 5.19 -3.14 -2.22
N GLN A 194 5.78 -3.45 -1.06
CA GLN A 194 7.20 -3.21 -0.75
C GLN A 194 8.09 -4.46 -0.90
N THR A 195 7.53 -5.60 -1.33
CA THR A 195 8.31 -6.84 -1.52
C THR A 195 9.15 -6.74 -2.80
N PRO A 196 10.50 -6.88 -2.76
CA PRO A 196 11.34 -6.71 -3.94
C PRO A 196 11.23 -7.82 -4.98
N VAL A 197 11.09 -9.07 -4.53
CA VAL A 197 11.07 -10.26 -5.38
C VAL A 197 10.07 -11.24 -4.79
N TYR A 198 9.31 -11.91 -5.66
CA TYR A 198 8.44 -13.00 -5.30
C TYR A 198 8.62 -14.18 -6.25
N ASN A 199 8.60 -15.40 -5.72
CA ASN A 199 8.69 -16.62 -6.52
C ASN A 199 7.35 -17.36 -6.39
N LEU A 200 6.54 -17.31 -7.44
CA LEU A 200 5.28 -18.03 -7.51
C LEU A 200 5.53 -19.43 -8.06
N ARG A 201 5.10 -20.46 -7.33
CA ARG A 201 5.12 -21.83 -7.86
C ARG A 201 3.90 -22.03 -8.75
N THR A 202 4.15 -22.41 -10.00
CA THR A 202 3.12 -22.79 -10.97
C THR A 202 3.29 -24.24 -11.40
N VAL A 203 2.31 -24.80 -12.12
CA VAL A 203 2.40 -26.14 -12.70
C VAL A 203 3.57 -26.28 -13.70
N ILE A 204 4.02 -25.19 -14.31
CA ILE A 204 5.18 -25.19 -15.21
C ILE A 204 6.50 -24.80 -14.53
N GLY A 205 6.50 -24.69 -13.20
CA GLY A 205 7.70 -24.40 -12.40
C GLY A 205 7.66 -23.07 -11.66
N LEU A 206 8.82 -22.65 -11.16
CA LEU A 206 8.95 -21.46 -10.33
C LEU A 206 9.06 -20.19 -11.19
N GLN A 207 8.10 -19.27 -11.02
CA GLN A 207 8.00 -18.00 -11.73
C GLN A 207 8.52 -16.88 -10.84
N ARG A 208 9.71 -16.36 -11.16
CA ARG A 208 10.34 -15.27 -10.41
C ARG A 208 9.88 -13.91 -10.93
N MET A 209 9.17 -13.17 -10.08
CA MET A 209 8.76 -11.80 -10.34
C MET A 209 9.63 -10.82 -9.56
N ARG A 210 10.02 -9.73 -10.20
CA ARG A 210 10.67 -8.59 -9.55
C ARG A 210 9.69 -7.45 -9.48
N ASN A 211 9.69 -6.74 -8.37
CA ASN A 211 8.89 -5.54 -8.21
C ASN A 211 9.29 -4.51 -9.28
N HIS A 212 8.31 -4.01 -10.03
CA HIS A 212 8.54 -3.02 -11.08
C HIS A 212 9.01 -1.66 -10.54
N ASN A 213 8.95 -1.43 -9.22
CA ASN A 213 9.53 -0.26 -8.57
C ASN A 213 11.07 -0.31 -8.58
N LYS A 214 11.69 0.30 -9.61
CA LYS A 214 13.15 0.39 -9.73
C LYS A 214 13.82 1.25 -8.66
N LEU A 215 13.04 1.97 -7.84
CA LEU A 215 13.56 2.79 -6.74
C LEU A 215 13.65 2.03 -5.43
N LEU A 216 13.02 0.86 -5.33
CA LEU A 216 13.03 0.05 -4.12
C LEU A 216 14.46 -0.42 -3.83
N GLY A 217 14.97 -0.08 -2.64
CA GLY A 217 16.37 -0.32 -2.26
C GLY A 217 17.39 0.61 -2.95
N VAL A 218 16.94 1.59 -3.74
CA VAL A 218 17.81 2.55 -4.46
C VAL A 218 17.60 3.97 -3.97
N TYR A 219 16.35 4.42 -3.85
CA TYR A 219 16.03 5.74 -3.32
C TYR A 219 15.90 5.66 -1.78
N PRO A 220 16.57 6.55 -1.01
CA PRO A 220 16.53 6.50 0.44
C PRO A 220 15.10 6.57 0.99
N GLY A 221 14.68 5.52 1.69
CA GLY A 221 13.36 5.41 2.26
C GLY A 221 12.27 4.87 1.33
N MET A 222 12.59 4.50 0.09
CA MET A 222 11.59 3.98 -0.85
C MET A 222 10.88 2.74 -0.30
N GLY A 223 9.56 2.78 -0.31
CA GLY A 223 8.70 1.71 0.21
C GLY A 223 7.66 1.22 -0.80
N PRO A 224 6.42 0.97 -0.35
CA PRO A 224 5.33 0.46 -1.18
C PRO A 224 5.09 1.29 -2.44
N ALA A 225 4.90 0.63 -3.58
CA ALA A 225 4.50 1.32 -4.81
C ALA A 225 3.77 0.40 -5.79
N LYS A 226 3.02 1.01 -6.72
CA LYS A 226 2.51 0.35 -7.92
C LYS A 226 2.81 1.17 -9.17
N THR A 227 3.39 0.53 -10.17
CA THR A 227 3.65 1.09 -11.50
C THR A 227 2.52 0.77 -12.47
N GLY A 228 2.36 1.61 -13.50
CA GLY A 228 1.60 1.30 -14.70
C GLY A 228 2.25 1.90 -15.94
N TRP A 229 2.01 1.26 -17.09
CA TRP A 229 2.35 1.82 -18.39
C TRP A 229 1.45 1.25 -19.48
N THR A 230 0.97 2.14 -20.36
CA THR A 230 0.44 1.82 -21.69
C THR A 230 0.88 2.92 -22.64
N TYR A 231 0.72 2.73 -23.95
CA TYR A 231 1.03 3.78 -24.93
C TYR A 231 0.26 5.08 -24.66
N GLU A 232 -1.02 4.99 -24.31
CA GLU A 232 -1.88 6.13 -24.04
C GLU A 232 -1.62 6.76 -22.66
N ALA A 233 -1.51 5.93 -21.63
CA ALA A 233 -1.31 6.38 -20.25
C ALA A 233 0.10 6.95 -20.01
N ARG A 234 1.08 6.57 -20.84
CA ARG A 234 2.51 6.68 -20.52
C ARG A 234 2.77 6.09 -19.13
N HIS A 235 3.70 6.62 -18.34
CA HIS A 235 3.92 6.11 -16.98
C HIS A 235 2.90 6.67 -15.99
N THR A 236 2.29 5.75 -15.24
CA THR A 236 1.51 6.03 -14.04
C THR A 236 2.20 5.41 -12.83
N PHE A 237 2.05 6.04 -11.67
CA PHE A 237 2.75 5.60 -10.46
C PHE A 237 2.01 6.05 -9.20
N ALA A 238 1.96 5.17 -8.20
CA ALA A 238 1.57 5.50 -6.84
C ALA A 238 2.63 4.92 -5.91
N ALA A 239 3.20 5.74 -5.02
CA ALA A 239 4.41 5.37 -4.28
C ALA A 239 4.51 6.07 -2.93
N ALA A 240 5.13 5.40 -1.96
CA ALA A 240 5.43 5.94 -0.65
C ALA A 240 6.94 5.85 -0.36
N ALA A 241 7.47 6.87 0.31
CA ALA A 241 8.83 6.84 0.85
C ALA A 241 8.83 7.35 2.28
N THR A 242 9.70 6.80 3.12
CA THR A 242 9.81 7.16 4.54
C THR A 242 11.24 7.52 4.90
N ARG A 243 11.44 8.72 5.45
CA ARG A 243 12.73 9.18 6.00
C ARG A 243 12.49 9.67 7.42
N GLU A 244 13.34 9.25 8.35
CA GLU A 244 13.31 9.73 9.75
C GLU A 244 11.91 9.60 10.39
N GLY A 245 11.21 8.50 10.11
CA GLY A 245 9.86 8.23 10.63
C GLY A 245 8.72 9.02 9.96
N ARG A 246 9.00 9.89 9.00
CA ARG A 246 8.01 10.63 8.22
C ARG A 246 7.82 9.98 6.85
N GLU A 247 6.59 9.56 6.55
CA GLU A 247 6.23 9.04 5.24
C GLU A 247 5.69 10.16 4.34
N LEU A 248 6.02 10.13 3.06
CA LEU A 248 5.37 10.92 2.01
C LEU A 248 4.73 9.97 0.99
N ARG A 249 3.64 10.41 0.36
CA ARG A 249 2.97 9.65 -0.70
C ARG A 249 2.83 10.49 -1.96
N LEU A 250 3.09 9.86 -3.09
CA LEU A 250 3.12 10.48 -4.40
C LEU A 250 2.26 9.69 -5.39
N THR A 251 1.42 10.39 -6.15
CA THR A 251 0.81 9.85 -7.38
C THR A 251 1.25 10.66 -8.59
N LEU A 252 1.53 9.95 -9.69
CA LEU A 252 1.93 10.50 -10.98
C LEU A 252 1.07 9.91 -12.09
N LEU A 253 0.62 10.76 -13.02
CA LEU A 253 -0.06 10.36 -14.24
C LEU A 253 0.63 10.97 -15.46
N LYS A 254 0.72 10.16 -16.52
CA LYS A 254 1.26 10.55 -17.83
C LYS A 254 2.66 11.17 -17.76
N SER A 255 3.54 10.53 -17.00
CA SER A 255 4.97 10.89 -16.97
C SER A 255 5.74 10.23 -18.10
N SER A 256 6.67 10.95 -18.71
CA SER A 256 7.66 10.36 -19.64
C SER A 256 8.83 9.70 -18.91
N ASN A 257 9.12 10.10 -17.67
CA ASN A 257 10.11 9.46 -16.81
C ASN A 257 9.73 9.56 -15.33
N LYS A 258 8.88 8.63 -14.87
CA LYS A 258 8.38 8.61 -13.48
C LYS A 258 9.49 8.52 -12.43
N TRP A 259 10.65 7.95 -12.77
CA TRP A 259 11.76 7.79 -11.83
C TRP A 259 12.47 9.10 -11.53
N LYS A 260 12.62 9.97 -12.55
CA LYS A 260 13.11 11.33 -12.39
C LYS A 260 12.11 12.14 -11.56
N ASP A 261 10.84 12.12 -11.96
CA ASP A 261 9.77 12.87 -11.28
C ASP A 261 9.62 12.46 -9.81
N THR A 262 9.76 11.16 -9.51
CA THR A 262 9.64 10.66 -8.14
C THR A 262 10.79 11.13 -7.25
N ARG A 263 12.04 11.11 -7.74
CA ARG A 263 13.18 11.66 -6.98
C ARG A 263 12.99 13.14 -6.73
N LEU A 264 12.71 13.89 -7.79
CA LEU A 264 12.48 15.33 -7.75
C LEU A 264 11.42 15.71 -6.70
N LEU A 265 10.25 15.06 -6.73
CA LEU A 265 9.16 15.37 -5.82
C LEU A 265 9.39 14.89 -4.38
N PHE A 266 9.94 13.69 -4.17
CA PHE A 266 10.23 13.27 -2.80
C PHE A 266 11.37 14.08 -2.18
N ASP A 267 12.43 14.41 -2.93
CA ASP A 267 13.52 15.25 -2.41
C ASP A 267 13.03 16.67 -2.10
N TYR A 268 12.18 17.25 -2.95
CA TYR A 268 11.44 18.49 -2.63
C TYR A 268 10.60 18.33 -1.36
N GLY A 269 9.78 17.27 -1.29
CA GLY A 269 8.84 17.06 -0.19
C GLY A 269 9.53 16.92 1.16
N PHE A 270 10.56 16.07 1.24
CA PHE A 270 11.31 15.86 2.49
C PHE A 270 12.06 17.11 2.96
N ALA A 271 12.48 17.97 2.03
CA ALA A 271 13.12 19.23 2.38
C ALA A 271 12.14 20.32 2.84
N ASN A 272 10.86 20.19 2.50
CA ASN A 272 9.81 21.18 2.80
C ASN A 272 8.74 20.62 3.74
N LEU A 273 9.05 19.55 4.47
CA LEU A 273 8.15 18.98 5.47
C LEU A 273 7.93 20.00 6.61
N PRO A 274 6.68 20.24 7.03
CA PRO A 274 6.46 20.96 8.27
C PRO A 274 7.03 20.15 9.46
N PRO A 275 7.27 20.82 10.60
CA PRO A 275 7.58 20.16 11.85
C PRO A 275 6.62 18.99 12.10
N ALA A 276 7.14 17.87 12.58
CA ALA A 276 6.30 16.74 12.92
C ALA A 276 5.27 17.18 13.97
N PRO A 277 4.00 16.73 13.87
CA PRO A 277 3.05 16.93 14.94
C PRO A 277 3.64 16.40 16.26
N PRO A 278 3.36 17.03 17.41
CA PRO A 278 3.75 16.47 18.69
C PRO A 278 3.21 15.05 18.79
N ALA A 279 4.02 14.13 19.34
CA ALA A 279 3.55 12.78 19.61
C ALA A 279 2.25 12.86 20.42
N PRO A 280 1.24 12.02 20.13
CA PRO A 280 0.06 11.98 20.97
C PRO A 280 0.53 11.76 22.40
N ALA A 281 0.13 12.66 23.31
CA ALA A 281 0.46 12.53 24.71
C ALA A 281 0.11 11.10 25.12
N ALA A 282 1.07 10.37 25.68
CA ALA A 282 0.79 9.08 26.28
C ALA A 282 -0.38 9.32 27.23
N SER A 283 -1.54 8.73 26.94
CA SER A 283 -2.66 8.74 27.87
C SER A 283 -2.15 8.03 29.10
N VAL A 284 -1.67 8.79 30.08
CA VAL A 284 -1.52 8.32 31.44
C VAL A 284 -2.95 7.99 31.84
N LEU A 285 -3.32 6.72 31.69
CA LEU A 285 -4.51 6.20 32.33
C LEU A 285 -4.32 6.54 33.80
N ALA A 286 -5.07 7.54 34.26
CA ALA A 286 -5.19 7.80 35.68
C ALA A 286 -5.59 6.45 36.32
N PRO A 287 -4.95 6.04 37.42
CA PRO A 287 -5.33 4.80 38.08
C PRO A 287 -6.83 4.90 38.39
N VAL A 288 -7.60 3.95 37.85
CA VAL A 288 -9.02 3.83 38.15
C VAL A 288 -9.12 3.66 39.67
N PRO A 289 -9.91 4.50 40.39
CA PRO A 289 -10.16 4.28 41.80
C PRO A 289 -10.75 2.89 41.99
N GLN A 290 -10.11 2.05 42.81
CA GLN A 290 -10.68 0.75 43.17
C GLN A 290 -11.98 0.99 43.94
N GLU A 291 -13.11 0.79 43.27
CA GLU A 291 -14.40 0.71 43.93
C GLU A 291 -14.48 -0.63 44.67
N THR A 292 -14.60 -0.57 45.98
CA THR A 292 -14.70 -1.74 46.87
C THR A 292 -15.94 -2.55 46.51
N ALA A 293 -15.73 -3.80 46.09
CA ALA A 293 -16.81 -4.73 45.76
C ALA A 293 -17.65 -5.08 47.00
N PRO A 294 -19.00 -5.11 46.90
CA PRO A 294 -19.83 -5.77 47.89
C PRO A 294 -19.76 -7.29 47.70
N THR A 295 -19.57 -7.98 48.82
CA THR A 295 -19.60 -9.44 48.98
C THR A 295 -20.99 -10.02 48.69
N HIS A 296 -21.07 -11.19 48.03
CA HIS A 296 -21.97 -12.36 48.32
C HIS A 296 -22.00 -13.34 47.10
N PRO A 297 -22.45 -14.61 47.24
CA PRO A 297 -21.62 -15.78 47.53
C PRO A 297 -21.56 -16.78 46.36
N ALA A 298 -20.77 -17.84 46.56
CA ALA A 298 -20.40 -18.88 45.60
C ALA A 298 -21.57 -19.64 44.95
N ILE A 299 -21.44 -19.91 43.64
CA ILE A 299 -22.09 -21.03 42.94
C ILE A 299 -21.03 -21.76 42.10
N THR A 300 -21.03 -23.08 42.25
CA THR A 300 -20.12 -24.10 41.74
C THR A 300 -20.49 -24.60 40.33
N SER A 301 -19.47 -25.06 39.57
CA SER A 301 -19.53 -26.01 38.43
C SER A 301 -20.07 -25.44 37.10
N THR A 302 -19.54 -25.65 35.88
CA THR A 302 -18.51 -26.54 35.28
C THR A 302 -18.16 -25.98 33.88
N ASN A 303 -16.96 -26.30 33.39
CA ASN A 303 -16.34 -26.00 32.09
C ASN A 303 -17.25 -25.65 30.89
N ASP A 304 -16.92 -24.54 30.21
CA ASP A 304 -16.84 -24.46 28.75
C ASP A 304 -15.92 -23.29 28.33
N PHE A 305 -15.01 -23.54 27.37
CA PHE A 305 -14.14 -22.53 26.79
C PHE A 305 -14.92 -21.59 25.87
N ILE A 306 -14.92 -20.28 26.14
CA ILE A 306 -15.29 -19.26 25.16
C ILE A 306 -14.25 -18.13 25.18
N VAL A 307 -13.72 -17.88 23.98
CA VAL A 307 -12.84 -16.77 23.59
C VAL A 307 -13.44 -15.44 24.06
N GLN A 308 -12.68 -14.66 24.82
CA GLN A 308 -13.03 -13.27 25.13
C GLN A 308 -12.69 -12.38 23.93
N PRO A 309 -13.64 -11.82 23.16
CA PRO A 309 -13.35 -10.61 22.42
C PRO A 309 -13.22 -9.47 23.43
N GLU A 310 -12.25 -8.59 23.26
CA GLU A 310 -12.14 -7.39 24.09
C GLU A 310 -13.49 -6.66 24.18
N PRO A 311 -13.85 -6.08 25.34
CA PRO A 311 -15.12 -5.39 25.50
C PRO A 311 -15.20 -4.22 24.49
N ILE A 312 -16.15 -4.30 23.57
CA ILE A 312 -16.44 -3.19 22.66
C ILE A 312 -17.16 -2.12 23.47
N VAL A 313 -16.47 -1.01 23.72
CA VAL A 313 -17.02 0.15 24.42
C VAL A 313 -17.78 1.02 23.42
N TYR A 314 -19.09 1.17 23.63
CA TYR A 314 -19.93 2.09 22.85
C TYR A 314 -20.07 3.42 23.57
N THR A 315 -19.85 4.52 22.85
CA THR A 315 -20.11 5.86 23.39
C THR A 315 -21.60 6.16 23.31
N VAL A 316 -22.25 6.26 24.48
CA VAL A 316 -23.66 6.65 24.59
C VAL A 316 -23.77 8.13 24.96
N ARG A 317 -24.79 8.81 24.43
CA ARG A 317 -25.16 10.17 24.81
C ARG A 317 -26.36 10.13 25.76
N LYS A 318 -26.47 11.13 26.64
CA LYS A 318 -27.64 11.27 27.53
C LYS A 318 -28.92 11.37 26.70
N GLY A 319 -29.81 10.39 26.84
CA GLY A 319 -31.07 10.28 26.09
C GLY A 319 -31.06 9.32 24.89
N ASP A 320 -29.95 8.63 24.62
CA ASP A 320 -29.92 7.58 23.59
C ASP A 320 -30.84 6.40 23.98
N SER A 321 -31.65 5.90 23.03
CA SER A 321 -32.37 4.64 23.18
C SER A 321 -31.49 3.44 22.80
N LEU A 322 -31.75 2.26 23.37
CA LEU A 322 -31.03 1.03 23.03
C LEU A 322 -31.09 0.70 21.53
N SER A 323 -32.25 0.90 20.90
CA SER A 323 -32.43 0.76 19.45
C SER A 323 -31.61 1.77 18.65
N GLY A 324 -31.47 3.00 19.14
CA GLY A 324 -30.63 4.03 18.52
C GLY A 324 -29.14 3.70 18.59
N ILE A 325 -28.69 3.15 19.71
CA ILE A 325 -27.31 2.70 19.93
C ILE A 325 -27.00 1.51 19.00
N ALA A 326 -27.86 0.50 19.00
CA ALA A 326 -27.73 -0.70 18.16
C ALA A 326 -27.65 -0.35 16.67
N LYS A 327 -28.51 0.57 16.19
CA LYS A 327 -28.47 1.07 14.82
C LYS A 327 -27.17 1.83 14.51
N ARG A 328 -26.71 2.67 15.44
CA ARG A 328 -25.48 3.48 15.27
C ARG A 328 -24.24 2.61 15.12
N TYR A 329 -24.15 1.55 15.93
CA TYR A 329 -23.00 0.65 15.96
C TYR A 329 -23.19 -0.64 15.16
N ARG A 330 -24.33 -0.79 14.48
CA ARG A 330 -24.71 -1.97 13.68
C ARG A 330 -24.59 -3.28 14.47
N VAL A 331 -25.06 -3.25 15.71
CA VAL A 331 -25.17 -4.43 16.56
C VAL A 331 -26.62 -4.80 16.78
N GLY A 332 -26.88 -6.07 17.09
CA GLY A 332 -28.23 -6.52 17.49
C GLY A 332 -28.65 -5.83 18.80
N VAL A 333 -29.95 -5.53 18.92
CA VAL A 333 -30.57 -5.21 20.22
C VAL A 333 -30.87 -6.52 20.93
#